data_AF-A0A962ZB62-F1
#
_entry.id   AF-A0A962ZB62-F1
#
_cell.length_a   1.000
_cell.length_b   1.000
_cell.length_c   1.000
_cell.angle_alpha   90.00
_cell.angle_beta   90.00
_cell.angle_gamma   90.00
#
_symmetry.space_group_name_H-M   'P 1'
#
loop_
_entity.id
_entity.type
_entity.pdbx_description
1 polymer ?
#
loop_
_entity_poly.entity_id
_entity_poly.type
_entity_poly.pdbx_seq_one_letter_code
_entity_poly.pdbx_strand_id
1 'polypeptide(L)'
;FGFIHSNQLVANQNLMEDEIDFVMIPNAGDNPGQYMKPSMFLSMAESSADKAAAAQLMNYFITDDDANDILLIERGVSADASVRERILGALTPTEQKIIRYLDLVATRVGPLPPPPPKNAGEIDRSLRPAWESVAFEQVSPEDSAAQFYDNAAQILERS
;
A
#
# COMPACT_ATOMS: atom_id res chain seq x y z
N PHE A 1 -14.55 -4.08 1.75
CA PHE A 1 -13.72 -5.01 0.97
C PHE A 1 -12.26 -4.58 1.12
N GLY A 2 -11.36 -5.45 1.56
CA GLY A 2 -9.95 -5.11 1.74
C GLY A 2 -9.08 -6.17 1.09
N PHE A 3 -8.17 -5.76 0.22
CA PHE A 3 -7.11 -6.63 -0.28
C PHE A 3 -6.02 -6.74 0.79
N ILE A 4 -5.38 -7.92 0.89
CA ILE A 4 -4.20 -8.11 1.74
C ILE A 4 -3.01 -7.48 1.02
N HIS A 5 -2.28 -6.58 1.69
CA HIS A 5 -1.05 -6.00 1.16
C HIS A 5 0.10 -7.01 1.22
N SER A 6 1.08 -6.88 0.31
CA SER A 6 2.19 -7.84 0.19
C SER A 6 2.99 -8.01 1.49
N ASN A 7 3.21 -6.91 2.23
CA ASN A 7 3.89 -6.92 3.52
C ASN A 7 3.09 -7.60 4.66
N GLN A 8 1.85 -8.00 4.42
CA GLN A 8 1.01 -8.69 5.40
C GLN A 8 1.03 -10.23 5.23
N LEU A 9 1.75 -10.77 4.23
CA LEU A 9 1.76 -12.22 3.98
C LEU A 9 2.28 -13.02 5.17
N VAL A 10 3.34 -12.56 5.85
CA VAL A 10 3.89 -13.26 7.03
C VAL A 10 2.85 -13.38 8.13
N ALA A 11 2.19 -12.27 8.46
CA ALA A 11 1.15 -12.25 9.49
C ALA A 11 -0.03 -13.16 9.13
N ASN A 12 -0.47 -13.14 7.87
CA ASN A 12 -1.57 -13.99 7.42
C ASN A 12 -1.17 -15.47 7.38
N GLN A 13 0.04 -15.80 6.90
CA GLN A 13 0.53 -17.18 6.87
C GLN A 13 0.60 -17.79 8.27
N ASN A 14 0.99 -17.00 9.28
CA ASN A 14 1.03 -17.46 10.68
C ASN A 14 -0.35 -17.75 11.27
N LEU A 15 -1.42 -17.23 10.68
CA LEU A 15 -2.81 -17.46 11.11
C LEU A 15 -3.49 -18.60 10.32
N MET A 16 -2.81 -19.17 9.32
CA MET A 16 -3.34 -20.16 8.40
C MET A 16 -2.60 -21.49 8.57
N GLU A 17 -3.32 -22.61 8.50
CA GLU A 17 -2.70 -23.95 8.43
C GLU A 17 -2.16 -24.24 7.03
N ASP A 18 -2.89 -23.81 6.00
CA ASP A 18 -2.50 -23.96 4.60
C ASP A 18 -1.43 -22.93 4.21
N GLU A 19 -0.57 -23.32 3.28
CA GLU A 19 0.37 -22.40 2.64
C GLU A 19 -0.40 -21.41 1.74
N ILE A 20 -0.21 -20.12 1.98
CA ILE A 20 -0.79 -19.05 1.16
C ILE A 20 0.26 -18.44 0.24
N ASP A 21 -0.21 -17.94 -0.89
CA ASP A 21 0.63 -17.27 -1.88
C ASP A 21 -0.12 -16.11 -2.54
N PHE A 22 0.60 -15.32 -3.32
CA PHE A 22 0.07 -14.17 -4.02
C PHE A 22 -0.48 -14.52 -5.40
N VAL A 23 -1.52 -13.79 -5.78
CA VAL A 23 -1.97 -13.66 -7.17
C VAL A 23 -2.10 -12.18 -7.50
N MET A 24 -1.82 -11.83 -8.75
CA MET A 24 -2.07 -10.46 -9.22
C MET A 24 -3.57 -10.18 -9.21
N ILE A 25 -3.94 -8.92 -8.96
CA ILE A 25 -5.33 -8.49 -9.08
C ILE A 25 -5.71 -8.56 -10.58
N PRO A 26 -6.85 -9.17 -10.94
CA PRO A 26 -7.29 -9.21 -12.33
C PRO A 26 -7.45 -7.79 -12.92
N ASN A 27 -7.00 -7.61 -14.15
CA ASN A 27 -7.17 -6.36 -14.88
C ASN A 27 -8.49 -6.35 -15.64
N ALA A 28 -9.13 -5.18 -15.71
CA ALA A 28 -10.27 -4.95 -16.60
C ALA A 28 -9.75 -4.33 -17.91
N GLY A 29 -9.61 -5.16 -18.94
CA GLY A 29 -8.99 -4.76 -20.22
C GLY A 29 -7.47 -4.56 -20.11
N ASP A 30 -6.93 -3.69 -20.96
CA ASP A 30 -5.47 -3.53 -21.12
C ASP A 30 -4.83 -2.61 -20.07
N ASN A 31 -5.63 -1.92 -19.25
CA ASN A 31 -5.13 -0.99 -18.25
C ASN A 31 -5.01 -1.68 -16.89
N PRO A 32 -3.80 -1.82 -16.32
CA PRO A 32 -3.65 -2.40 -15.00
C PRO A 32 -4.20 -1.48 -13.91
N GLY A 33 -5.07 -2.03 -13.06
CA GLY A 33 -5.64 -1.31 -11.90
C GLY A 33 -4.77 -1.39 -10.64
N GLN A 34 -3.93 -2.43 -10.54
CA GLN A 34 -2.93 -2.56 -9.48
C GLN A 34 -1.78 -1.58 -9.71
N TYR A 35 -1.15 -1.10 -8.62
CA TYR A 35 0.02 -0.20 -8.64
C TYR A 35 1.01 -0.59 -7.53
N MET A 36 2.28 -0.17 -7.66
CA MET A 36 3.28 -0.29 -6.58
C MET A 36 3.01 0.77 -5.52
N LYS A 37 2.41 0.34 -4.40
CA LYS A 37 2.11 1.22 -3.26
C LYS A 37 3.34 1.36 -2.35
N PRO A 38 3.86 2.57 -2.10
CA PRO A 38 4.80 2.81 -1.02
C PRO A 38 4.19 2.39 0.31
N SER A 39 4.88 1.54 1.06
CA SER A 39 4.43 1.05 2.36
C SER A 39 4.31 2.19 3.37
N MET A 40 5.31 3.08 3.39
CA MET A 40 5.41 4.21 4.29
C MET A 40 6.39 5.26 3.76
N PHE A 41 6.37 6.45 4.38
CA PHE A 41 7.31 7.53 4.13
C PHE A 41 7.89 8.04 5.44
N LEU A 42 9.15 8.46 5.39
CA LEU A 42 9.76 9.30 6.43
C LEU A 42 9.66 10.75 5.99
N SER A 43 9.18 11.62 6.88
CA SER A 43 8.99 13.05 6.59
C SER A 43 9.71 13.91 7.61
N MET A 44 10.28 15.03 7.15
CA MET A 44 10.91 16.04 8.00
C MET A 44 9.94 17.18 8.22
N ALA A 45 9.65 17.51 9.48
CA ALA A 45 8.88 18.71 9.78
C ALA A 45 9.65 19.96 9.33
N GLU A 46 8.97 20.90 8.69
CA GLU A 46 9.56 22.19 8.29
C GLU A 46 10.14 22.93 9.51
N SER A 47 9.48 22.81 10.66
CA SER A 47 9.89 23.40 11.94
C SER A 47 11.06 22.68 12.62
N SER A 48 11.63 21.61 12.04
CA SER A 48 12.77 20.92 12.64
C SER A 48 13.92 21.89 12.90
N ALA A 49 14.35 21.93 14.17
CA ALA A 49 15.46 22.75 14.64
C ALA A 49 16.81 22.27 14.08
N ASP A 50 16.92 20.98 13.74
CA ASP A 50 18.10 20.40 13.11
C ASP A 50 17.69 19.53 11.91
N LYS A 51 17.69 20.16 10.73
CA LYS A 51 17.34 19.49 9.48
C LYS A 51 18.46 18.56 8.99
N ALA A 52 19.70 18.84 9.35
CA ALA A 52 20.85 18.03 8.92
C ALA A 52 20.85 16.68 9.64
N ALA A 53 20.67 16.68 10.96
CA ALA A 53 20.55 15.45 11.74
C ALA A 53 19.32 14.62 11.32
N ALA A 54 18.18 15.29 11.06
CA ALA A 54 16.98 14.62 10.57
C ALA A 54 17.20 13.94 9.20
N ALA A 55 17.88 14.62 8.26
CA ALA A 55 18.22 14.03 6.97
C ALA A 55 19.20 12.85 7.10
N GLN A 56 20.18 12.94 7.99
CA GLN A 56 21.10 11.82 8.28
C GLN A 56 20.35 10.60 8.83
N LEU A 57 19.41 10.81 9.75
CA LEU A 57 18.59 9.73 10.29
C LEU A 57 17.73 9.08 9.20
N MET A 58 17.12 9.88 8.32
CA MET A 58 16.36 9.34 7.19
C MET A 58 17.23 8.53 6.25
N ASN A 59 18.43 9.02 5.93
CA ASN A 59 19.38 8.29 5.09
C ASN A 59 19.80 6.97 5.75
N TYR A 60 20.04 6.96 7.06
CA TYR A 60 20.33 5.75 7.82
C TYR A 60 19.25 4.68 7.62
N PHE A 61 17.97 5.03 7.79
CA PHE A 61 16.87 4.09 7.57
C PHE A 61 16.74 3.56 6.14
N ILE A 62 17.23 4.29 5.15
CA ILE A 62 17.01 3.95 3.73
C ILE A 62 18.20 3.17 3.17
N THR A 63 19.42 3.60 3.46
CA THR A 63 20.62 3.12 2.76
C THR A 63 21.67 2.50 3.67
N ASP A 64 21.57 2.64 4.99
CA ASP A 64 22.60 2.11 5.88
C ASP A 64 22.49 0.59 6.00
N ASP A 65 23.63 -0.07 5.92
CA ASP A 65 23.76 -1.51 5.92
C ASP A 65 23.32 -2.12 7.25
N ASP A 66 23.78 -1.59 8.38
CA ASP A 66 23.46 -2.10 9.71
C ASP A 66 21.97 -1.88 10.01
N ALA A 67 21.41 -0.75 9.56
CA ALA A 67 19.98 -0.49 9.67
C ALA A 67 19.16 -1.54 8.90
N ASN A 68 19.53 -1.80 7.64
CA ASN A 68 18.77 -2.72 6.78
C ASN A 68 18.95 -4.19 7.17
N ASP A 69 20.09 -4.57 7.74
CA ASP A 69 20.30 -5.91 8.29
C ASP A 69 19.38 -6.20 9.50
N ILE A 70 18.98 -5.15 10.23
CA ILE A 70 18.00 -5.24 11.32
C ILE A 70 16.57 -5.16 10.80
N LEU A 71 16.29 -4.21 9.89
CA LEU A 71 14.94 -3.90 9.43
C LEU A 71 14.39 -4.95 8.46
N LEU A 72 15.27 -5.60 7.69
CA LEU A 72 14.91 -6.52 6.63
C LEU A 72 13.79 -5.94 5.74
N ILE A 73 12.62 -6.57 5.74
CA ILE A 73 11.45 -6.11 4.97
C ILE A 73 10.27 -5.67 5.85
N GLU A 74 10.51 -5.39 7.14
CA GLU A 74 9.45 -5.03 8.11
C GLU A 74 8.70 -3.76 7.68
N ARG A 75 9.43 -2.79 7.13
CA ARG A 75 8.88 -1.54 6.60
C ARG A 75 8.47 -1.64 5.14
N GLY A 76 8.31 -2.84 4.60
CA GLY A 76 8.16 -3.11 3.18
C GLY A 76 9.50 -3.41 2.51
N VAL A 77 9.44 -3.80 1.23
CA VAL A 77 10.62 -4.17 0.46
C VAL A 77 11.30 -2.89 -0.05
N SER A 78 12.61 -2.76 0.20
CA SER A 78 13.40 -1.62 -0.26
C SER A 78 13.32 -1.47 -1.79
N ALA A 79 13.21 -0.22 -2.24
CA ALA A 79 13.28 0.10 -3.67
C ALA A 79 14.70 -0.09 -4.22
N ASP A 80 15.72 -0.01 -3.37
CA ASP A 80 17.12 -0.20 -3.73
C ASP A 80 17.45 -1.69 -3.92
N ALA A 81 17.91 -2.06 -5.12
CA ALA A 81 18.25 -3.43 -5.45
C ALA A 81 19.44 -3.96 -4.63
N SER A 82 20.41 -3.11 -4.27
CA SER A 82 21.59 -3.51 -3.49
C SER A 82 21.20 -3.91 -2.06
N VAL A 83 20.28 -3.17 -1.44
CA VAL A 83 19.69 -3.52 -0.14
C VAL A 83 18.94 -4.84 -0.23
N ARG A 84 18.14 -5.05 -1.29
CA ARG A 84 17.42 -6.33 -1.49
C ARG A 84 18.36 -7.52 -1.65
N GLU A 85 19.44 -7.37 -2.41
CA GLU A 85 20.46 -8.41 -2.60
C GLU A 85 21.15 -8.76 -1.27
N ARG A 86 21.51 -7.74 -0.49
CA ARG A 86 22.15 -7.89 0.82
C ARG A 86 21.31 -8.70 1.80
N ILE A 87 20.04 -8.32 1.98
CA ILE A 87 19.17 -8.93 3.00
C ILE A 87 18.62 -10.30 2.58
N LEU A 88 18.71 -10.68 1.29
CA LEU A 88 18.03 -11.86 0.75
C LEU A 88 18.33 -13.14 1.51
N GLY A 89 19.59 -13.32 1.94
CA GLY A 89 20.03 -14.50 2.70
C GLY A 89 19.49 -14.57 4.14
N ALA A 90 19.04 -13.45 4.70
CA ALA A 90 18.47 -13.39 6.04
C ALA A 90 16.94 -13.58 6.06
N LEU A 91 16.28 -13.56 4.90
CA LEU A 91 14.84 -13.66 4.79
C LEU A 91 14.34 -15.11 4.86
N THR A 92 13.24 -15.31 5.58
CA THR A 92 12.48 -16.56 5.59
C THR A 92 11.90 -16.88 4.21
N PRO A 93 11.53 -18.16 3.93
CA PRO A 93 10.90 -18.52 2.66
C PRO A 93 9.65 -17.70 2.33
N THR A 94 8.83 -17.37 3.34
CA THR A 94 7.61 -16.55 3.20
C THR A 94 7.95 -15.11 2.83
N GLU A 95 8.97 -14.52 3.45
CA GLU A 95 9.44 -13.17 3.12
C GLU A 95 10.03 -13.10 1.71
N GLN A 96 10.75 -14.15 1.27
CA GLN A 96 11.26 -14.23 -0.10
C GLN A 96 10.12 -14.29 -1.14
N LYS A 97 8.93 -14.86 -0.81
CA LYS A 97 7.76 -14.78 -1.70
C LYS A 97 7.33 -13.34 -1.94
N ILE A 98 7.42 -12.47 -0.92
CA ILE A 98 7.08 -11.06 -1.02
C ILE A 98 7.97 -10.37 -2.05
N ILE A 99 9.29 -10.58 -1.98
CA ILE A 99 10.23 -10.01 -2.96
C ILE A 99 9.92 -10.52 -4.37
N ARG A 100 9.79 -11.84 -4.57
CA ARG A 100 9.49 -12.43 -5.89
C ARG A 100 8.18 -11.88 -6.48
N TYR A 101 7.15 -11.71 -5.65
CA TYR A 101 5.89 -11.14 -6.10
C TYR A 101 6.05 -9.68 -6.52
N LEU A 102 6.77 -8.87 -5.74
CA LEU A 102 7.00 -7.47 -6.09
C LEU A 102 7.84 -7.30 -7.37
N ASP A 103 8.85 -8.14 -7.57
CA ASP A 103 9.63 -8.17 -8.82
C ASP A 103 8.76 -8.55 -10.03
N LEU A 104 7.83 -9.50 -9.85
CA LEU A 104 6.88 -9.90 -10.89
C LEU A 104 5.94 -8.76 -11.27
N VAL A 105 5.35 -8.09 -10.29
CA VAL A 105 4.32 -7.07 -10.54
C VAL A 105 4.91 -5.72 -10.96
N ALA A 106 6.17 -5.43 -10.65
CA ALA A 106 6.83 -4.16 -11.01
C ALA A 106 6.76 -3.84 -12.52
N THR A 107 6.61 -4.86 -13.37
CA THR A 107 6.50 -4.72 -14.84
C THR A 107 5.08 -4.79 -15.39
N ARG A 108 4.06 -4.95 -14.53
CA ARG A 108 2.68 -5.30 -14.92
C ARG A 108 1.61 -4.40 -14.30
N VAL A 109 2.03 -3.35 -13.60
CA VAL A 109 1.15 -2.49 -12.81
C VAL A 109 1.12 -1.06 -13.36
N GLY A 110 0.06 -0.34 -13.04
CA GLY A 110 -0.12 1.06 -13.41
C GLY A 110 0.74 2.02 -12.57
N PRO A 111 0.75 3.31 -12.93
CA PRO A 111 1.46 4.33 -12.17
C PRO A 111 0.87 4.48 -10.77
N LEU A 112 1.70 4.95 -9.84
CA LEU A 112 1.24 5.38 -8.52
C LEU A 112 0.21 6.53 -8.70
N PRO A 113 -1.02 6.42 -8.18
CA PRO A 113 -1.98 7.53 -8.22
C PRO A 113 -1.45 8.77 -7.49
N PRO A 114 -1.96 9.97 -7.84
CA PRO A 114 -1.60 11.19 -7.11
C PRO A 114 -1.98 11.08 -5.63
N PRO A 115 -1.32 11.86 -4.75
CA PRO A 115 -1.73 11.95 -3.35
C PRO A 115 -3.22 12.25 -3.23
N PRO A 116 -3.94 11.60 -2.30
CA PRO A 116 -5.35 11.87 -2.10
C PRO A 116 -5.62 13.35 -1.83
N PRO A 117 -6.74 13.91 -2.34
CA PRO A 117 -7.10 15.30 -2.06
C PRO A 117 -7.40 15.51 -0.58
N LYS A 118 -7.48 16.78 -0.19
CA LYS A 118 -8.03 17.17 1.10
C LYS A 118 -9.46 16.60 1.22
N ASN A 119 -9.82 16.15 2.42
CA ASN A 119 -11.09 15.47 2.74
C ASN A 119 -11.28 14.06 2.15
N ALA A 120 -10.26 13.45 1.50
CA ALA A 120 -10.37 12.08 0.99
C ALA A 120 -10.77 11.03 2.07
N GLY A 121 -10.37 11.24 3.33
CA GLY A 121 -10.78 10.37 4.44
C GLY A 121 -12.27 10.45 4.81
N GLU A 122 -12.98 11.52 4.44
CA GLU A 122 -14.44 11.57 4.57
C GLU A 122 -15.13 10.78 3.46
N ILE A 123 -14.59 10.85 2.23
CA ILE A 123 -15.05 10.05 1.09
C ILE A 123 -14.84 8.56 1.37
N ASP A 124 -13.68 8.16 1.88
CA ASP A 124 -13.39 6.76 2.23
C ASP A 124 -14.40 6.21 3.26
N ARG A 125 -14.74 7.02 4.27
CA ARG A 125 -15.73 6.62 5.29
C ARG A 125 -17.15 6.50 4.72
N SER A 126 -17.50 7.28 3.69
CA SER A 126 -18.83 7.22 3.08
C SER A 126 -18.99 6.04 2.10
N LEU A 127 -17.88 5.47 1.60
CA LEU A 127 -17.92 4.33 0.70
C LEU A 127 -18.53 3.09 1.37
N ARG A 128 -18.26 2.86 2.67
CA ARG A 128 -18.76 1.68 3.37
C ARG A 128 -20.28 1.59 3.46
N PRO A 129 -20.97 2.61 4.00
CA PRO A 129 -22.43 2.62 3.99
C PRO A 129 -23.04 2.44 2.58
N ALA A 130 -22.39 3.00 1.55
CA ALA A 130 -22.87 2.91 0.17
C ALA A 130 -22.83 1.48 -0.39
N TRP A 131 -21.74 0.72 -0.19
CA TRP A 131 -21.72 -0.68 -0.66
C TRP A 131 -22.52 -1.62 0.25
N GLU A 132 -22.63 -1.32 1.55
CA GLU A 132 -23.46 -2.09 2.48
C GLU A 132 -24.95 -1.97 2.14
N SER A 133 -25.45 -0.79 1.76
CA SER A 133 -26.86 -0.61 1.35
C SER A 133 -27.21 -1.43 0.11
N VAL A 134 -26.28 -1.55 -0.84
CA VAL A 134 -26.41 -2.41 -2.02
C VAL A 134 -26.35 -3.88 -1.63
N ALA A 135 -25.38 -4.28 -0.79
CA ALA A 135 -25.22 -5.66 -0.35
C ALA A 135 -26.41 -6.19 0.45
N PHE A 136 -27.12 -5.30 1.17
CA PHE A 136 -28.36 -5.61 1.88
C PHE A 136 -29.63 -5.35 1.06
N GLU A 137 -29.50 -5.12 -0.25
CA GLU A 137 -30.61 -4.94 -1.19
C GLU A 137 -31.56 -3.78 -0.82
N GLN A 138 -31.06 -2.79 -0.07
CA GLN A 138 -31.85 -1.63 0.36
C GLN A 138 -31.97 -0.57 -0.74
N VAL A 139 -30.96 -0.49 -1.61
CA VAL A 139 -30.84 0.47 -2.72
C VAL A 139 -30.24 -0.25 -3.92
N SER A 140 -30.63 0.12 -5.13
CA SER A 140 -30.01 -0.42 -6.36
C SER A 140 -28.54 -0.02 -6.46
N PRO A 141 -27.68 -0.81 -7.14
CA PRO A 141 -26.30 -0.41 -7.41
C PRO A 141 -26.21 0.96 -8.11
N GLU A 142 -27.11 1.23 -9.06
CA GLU A 142 -27.15 2.47 -9.83
C GLU A 142 -27.47 3.68 -8.93
N ASP A 143 -28.50 3.56 -8.09
CA ASP A 143 -28.91 4.65 -7.19
C ASP A 143 -27.88 4.90 -6.09
N SER A 144 -27.27 3.84 -5.52
CA SER A 144 -26.22 3.98 -4.51
C SER A 144 -24.96 4.62 -5.10
N ALA A 145 -24.58 4.25 -6.33
CA ALA A 145 -23.46 4.88 -7.03
C ALA A 145 -23.70 6.37 -7.28
N ALA A 146 -24.91 6.76 -7.71
CA ALA A 146 -25.27 8.17 -7.90
C ALA A 146 -25.22 8.95 -6.59
N GLN A 147 -25.81 8.42 -5.51
CA GLN A 147 -25.81 9.06 -4.19
C GLN A 147 -24.39 9.21 -3.62
N PHE A 148 -23.55 8.18 -3.76
CA PHE A 148 -22.16 8.23 -3.34
C PHE A 148 -21.38 9.28 -4.13
N TYR A 149 -21.57 9.34 -5.45
CA TYR A 149 -20.91 10.31 -6.31
C TYR A 149 -21.25 11.76 -5.92
N ASP A 150 -22.55 12.06 -5.76
CA ASP A 150 -23.01 13.40 -5.39
C ASP A 150 -22.46 13.81 -4.02
N ASN A 151 -22.46 12.90 -3.04
CA ASN A 151 -21.88 13.15 -1.73
C ASN A 151 -20.35 13.40 -1.81
N ALA A 152 -19.63 12.59 -2.59
CA ALA A 152 -18.18 12.76 -2.78
C ALA A 152 -17.86 14.10 -3.44
N ALA A 153 -18.63 14.52 -4.45
CA ALA A 153 -18.47 15.81 -5.11
C ALA A 153 -18.64 16.97 -4.10
N GLN A 154 -19.69 16.94 -3.27
CA GLN A 154 -19.92 17.95 -2.24
C GLN A 154 -18.81 18.00 -1.19
N ILE A 155 -18.23 16.85 -0.82
CA ILE A 155 -17.10 16.80 0.13
C ILE A 155 -15.86 17.48 -0.45
N LEU A 156 -15.60 17.27 -1.75
CA LEU A 156 -14.47 17.88 -2.45
C LEU A 156 -14.64 19.40 -2.61
N GLU A 157 -15.86 19.90 -2.82
CA GLU A 157 -16.13 21.34 -2.92
C GLU A 157 -15.88 22.12 -1.62
N ARG A 158 -15.93 21.46 -0.47
CA ARG A 158 -15.66 22.08 0.85
C ARG A 158 -14.16 22.24 1.15
N SER A 159 -13.27 21.81 0.24
CA SER A 159 -11.83 21.69 0.48
C SER A 159 -11.02 22.93 0.16
#